data_AF-A0AAW8ASX0-F1
#
_entry.id   AF-A0AAW8ASX0-F1
#
_cell.length_a   1.000
_cell.length_b   1.000
_cell.length_c   1.000
_cell.angle_alpha   90.00
_cell.angle_beta   90.00
_cell.angle_gamma   90.00
#
_symmetry.space_group_name_H-M   'P 1'
#
loop_
_entity.id
_entity.type
_entity.pdbx_description
1 polymer ?
#
loop_
_entity_poly.entity_id
_entity_poly.type
_entity_poly.pdbx_seq_one_letter_code
_entity_poly.pdbx_strand_id
1 'polypeptide(L)' 'GEAKGKTLHELILEEKERILGDEVYATYGADFPILIKFLDAKVQLSIQVHPNDKWAKELENGRGKTEMWYIMHAEEDANL' A
#
# COMPACT_ATOMS: atom_id res chain seq x y z
N GLY A 1 23.18 3.26 -5.51
CA GLY A 1 23.79 2.27 -4.61
C GLY A 1 23.78 0.92 -5.27
N GLU A 2 24.18 -0.11 -4.55
CA GLU A 2 24.31 -1.49 -5.04
C GLU A 2 22.97 -2.08 -5.52
N ALA A 3 21.85 -1.63 -4.94
CA ALA A 3 20.49 -2.05 -5.31
C ALA A 3 19.91 -1.36 -6.57
N LYS A 4 20.70 -0.58 -7.33
CA LYS A 4 20.18 0.17 -8.48
C LYS A 4 19.59 -0.76 -9.54
N GLY A 5 18.34 -0.49 -9.93
CA GLY A 5 17.64 -1.23 -10.98
C GLY A 5 16.81 -2.42 -10.48
N LYS A 6 16.93 -2.79 -9.19
CA LYS A 6 16.05 -3.77 -8.56
C LYS A 6 14.76 -3.13 -8.07
N THR A 7 13.68 -3.89 -8.13
CA THR A 7 12.40 -3.56 -7.49
C THR A 7 12.47 -3.80 -5.98
N LEU A 8 11.58 -3.16 -5.22
CA LEU A 8 11.47 -3.40 -3.78
C LEU A 8 11.16 -4.87 -3.47
N HIS A 9 10.33 -5.52 -4.30
CA HIS A 9 9.97 -6.92 -4.11
C HIS A 9 11.17 -7.87 -4.29
N GLU A 10 12.01 -7.64 -5.31
CA GLU A 10 13.26 -8.41 -5.48
C GLU A 10 14.19 -8.25 -4.28
N LEU A 11 14.32 -7.04 -3.75
CA LEU A 11 15.14 -6.79 -2.55
C LEU A 11 14.59 -7.51 -1.31
N ILE A 12 13.27 -7.57 -1.15
CA ILE A 12 12.64 -8.31 -0.04
C ILE A 12 12.88 -9.82 -0.19
N LEU A 13 12.88 -10.37 -1.41
CA LEU A 13 13.17 -11.80 -1.60
C LEU A 13 14.63 -12.15 -1.30
N GLU A 14 15.55 -11.27 -1.65
CA GLU A 14 16.99 -11.44 -1.41
C GLU A 14 17.37 -11.27 0.06
N GLU A 15 16.77 -10.27 0.73
CA GLU A 15 17.23 -9.80 2.05
C GLU A 15 16.09 -9.62 3.07
N LYS A 16 14.96 -10.31 2.85
CA LYS A 16 13.82 -10.60 3.76
C LYS A 16 13.77 -9.74 5.04
N GLU A 17 14.25 -10.31 6.13
CA GLU A 17 14.24 -9.76 7.49
C GLU A 17 15.05 -8.47 7.61
N ARG A 18 16.10 -8.29 6.79
CA ARG A 18 16.90 -7.05 6.77
C ARG A 18 16.10 -5.87 6.21
N ILE A 19 15.20 -6.11 5.25
CA ILE A 19 14.40 -5.07 4.60
C ILE A 19 13.08 -4.84 5.35
N LEU A 20 12.39 -5.91 5.76
CA LEU A 20 11.07 -5.83 6.38
C LEU A 20 11.09 -5.88 7.92
N GLY A 21 12.09 -6.51 8.52
CA GLY A 21 12.06 -6.95 9.92
C GLY A 21 11.34 -8.29 10.09
N ASP A 22 11.69 -8.99 11.17
CA ASP A 22 11.22 -10.36 11.44
C ASP A 22 9.69 -10.43 11.58
N GLU A 23 9.08 -9.53 12.36
CA GLU A 23 7.65 -9.52 12.64
C GLU A 23 6.80 -9.26 11.39
N VAL A 24 7.25 -8.34 10.55
CA VAL A 24 6.56 -7.98 9.31
C VAL A 24 6.70 -9.11 8.29
N TYR A 25 7.89 -9.68 8.12
CA TYR A 25 8.09 -10.80 7.21
C TYR A 25 7.31 -12.04 7.66
N ALA A 26 7.23 -12.32 8.96
CA ALA A 26 6.44 -13.43 9.50
C ALA A 26 4.93 -13.27 9.20
N THR A 27 4.43 -12.04 9.18
CA THR A 27 3.00 -11.75 8.97
C THR A 27 2.62 -11.61 7.50
N TYR A 28 3.48 -10.98 6.69
CA TYR A 28 3.19 -10.59 5.31
C TYR A 28 4.02 -11.34 4.26
N GLY A 29 5.04 -12.09 4.66
CA GLY A 29 5.97 -12.75 3.74
C GLY A 29 6.74 -11.74 2.91
N ALA A 30 6.83 -11.98 1.61
CA ALA A 30 7.48 -11.08 0.66
C ALA A 30 6.58 -9.92 0.16
N ASP A 31 5.33 -9.87 0.60
CA ASP A 31 4.42 -8.78 0.27
C ASP A 31 4.72 -7.56 1.16
N PHE A 32 4.97 -6.41 0.54
CA PHE A 32 5.15 -5.18 1.29
C PHE A 32 3.79 -4.74 1.88
N PRO A 33 3.70 -4.45 3.19
CA PRO A 33 2.42 -4.38 3.90
C PRO A 33 1.58 -3.14 3.58
N ILE A 34 2.16 -2.09 3.00
CA ILE A 34 1.48 -0.84 2.70
C ILE A 34 1.77 -0.36 1.28
N LEU A 35 0.83 0.34 0.66
CA LEU A 35 1.02 0.98 -0.63
C LEU A 35 0.88 2.49 -0.49
N ILE A 36 1.95 3.21 -0.79
CA ILE A 36 1.99 4.67 -0.72
C ILE A 36 1.83 5.23 -2.13
N LYS A 37 0.93 6.19 -2.30
CA LYS A 37 0.68 6.86 -3.57
C LYS A 37 0.62 8.37 -3.38
N PHE A 38 1.19 9.10 -4.32
CA PHE A 38 0.84 10.50 -4.53
C PHE A 38 -0.35 10.54 -5.49
N LEU A 39 -1.41 11.23 -5.07
CA LEU A 39 -2.61 11.41 -5.86
C LEU A 39 -2.76 12.89 -6.19
N ASP A 40 -2.95 13.17 -7.47
CA ASP A 40 -3.31 14.49 -7.99
C ASP A 40 -4.78 14.45 -8.41
N ALA A 41 -5.67 14.84 -7.49
CA ALA A 41 -7.12 14.73 -7.63
C ALA A 41 -7.72 15.92 -8.41
N LYS A 42 -7.30 16.11 -9.67
CA LYS A 42 -7.81 17.20 -10.54
C LYS A 42 -9.30 17.13 -10.84
N VAL A 43 -9.86 15.92 -10.75
CA VAL A 43 -11.28 15.65 -10.93
C VAL A 43 -11.74 14.74 -9.80
N GLN A 44 -13.04 14.78 -9.50
CA GLN A 44 -13.62 13.95 -8.45
C GLN A 44 -13.41 12.47 -8.76
N LEU A 45 -12.89 11.73 -7.78
CA LEU A 45 -12.75 10.29 -7.86
C LEU A 45 -14.12 9.61 -7.71
N SER A 46 -14.21 8.36 -8.14
CA SER A 46 -15.44 7.59 -7.94
C SER A 46 -15.75 7.41 -6.45
N ILE A 47 -17.04 7.31 -6.12
CA ILE A 47 -17.49 6.86 -4.81
C ILE A 47 -17.07 5.39 -4.64
N GLN A 48 -16.37 5.09 -3.56
CA GLN A 48 -15.73 3.79 -3.34
C GLN A 48 -15.98 3.26 -1.93
N VAL A 49 -16.05 1.94 -1.80
CA VAL A 49 -15.99 1.22 -0.53
C VAL A 49 -14.95 0.13 -0.66
N HIS A 50 -14.09 0.00 0.34
CA HIS A 50 -13.04 -1.01 0.37
C HIS A 50 -13.43 -2.19 1.25
N PRO A 51 -13.12 -3.43 0.84
CA PRO A 51 -13.38 -4.61 1.66
C PRO A 51 -12.46 -4.63 2.88
N ASN A 52 -12.94 -5.25 3.96
CA ASN A 52 -12.08 -5.68 5.06
C ASN A 52 -11.35 -6.99 4.69
N ASP A 53 -10.45 -7.46 5.55
CA ASP A 53 -9.65 -8.67 5.29
C ASP A 53 -10.50 -9.92 5.03
N LYS A 54 -11.61 -10.08 5.77
CA LYS A 54 -12.50 -11.24 5.61
C LYS A 54 -13.09 -11.27 4.20
N TRP A 55 -13.68 -10.17 3.75
CA TRP A 55 -14.30 -10.09 2.43
C TRP A 55 -13.28 -10.06 1.29
N ALA A 56 -12.13 -9.41 1.46
CA ALA A 56 -11.06 -9.41 0.46
C ALA A 56 -10.54 -10.84 0.19
N LYS A 57 -10.45 -11.65 1.25
CA LYS A 57 -10.06 -13.05 1.14
C LYS A 57 -11.10 -13.90 0.41
N GLU A 58 -12.39 -13.62 0.62
CA GLU A 58 -13.49 -14.33 -0.07
C GLU A 58 -13.60 -13.98 -1.56
N LEU A 59 -13.34 -12.71 -1.93
CA LEU A 59 -13.48 -12.23 -3.31
C LEU A 59 -12.27 -12.56 -4.20
N GLU A 60 -11.07 -12.24 -3.74
CA GLU A 60 -9.85 -12.27 -4.56
C GLU A 60 -8.66 -12.91 -3.84
N ASN A 61 -8.90 -13.58 -2.70
CA ASN A 61 -7.85 -14.07 -1.79
C ASN A 61 -6.85 -12.95 -1.40
N GLY A 62 -7.34 -11.72 -1.34
CA GLY A 62 -6.55 -10.51 -1.07
C GLY A 62 -6.58 -10.08 0.40
N ARG A 63 -5.96 -8.94 0.66
CA ARG A 63 -6.03 -8.23 1.95
C ARG A 63 -7.02 -7.07 1.86
N GLY A 64 -7.61 -6.71 3.00
CA GLY A 64 -8.46 -5.54 3.11
C GLY A 64 -7.68 -4.27 2.77
N LYS A 65 -8.41 -3.23 2.37
CA LYS A 65 -7.82 -1.96 1.95
C LYS A 65 -8.28 -0.83 2.87
N THR A 66 -7.79 -0.87 4.10
CA THR A 66 -7.83 0.30 5.00
C THR A 66 -6.86 1.35 4.46
N GLU A 67 -7.29 2.60 4.37
CA GLU A 67 -6.47 3.69 3.85
C GLU A 67 -6.47 4.91 4.76
N MET A 68 -5.49 5.77 4.55
CA MET A 68 -5.42 7.09 5.18
C MET A 68 -5.07 8.12 4.11
N TRP A 69 -5.53 9.35 4.34
CA TRP A 69 -5.28 10.47 3.45
C TRP A 69 -4.44 11.51 4.20
N TYR A 70 -3.30 11.86 3.63
CA TYR A 70 -2.52 13.02 4.07
C TYR A 70 -2.65 14.11 3.02
N ILE A 71 -3.40 15.17 3.35
CA ILE A 71 -3.66 16.28 2.43
C ILE A 71 -2.44 17.19 2.40
N MET A 72 -1.66 17.08 1.32
CA MET A 72 -0.48 17.92 1.10
C MET A 72 -0.86 19.35 0.68
N HIS A 73 -1.93 19.47 -0.10
CA HIS A 73 -2.47 20.72 -0.60
C HIS A 73 -3.94 20.52 -0.97
N ALA A 74 -4.74 21.58 -0.81
CA ALA A 74 -6.15 21.61 -1.20
C ALA A 74 -6.56 23.06 -1.47
N GLU A 75 -7.46 23.26 -2.45
CA GLU A 75 -8.11 24.55 -2.70
C GLU A 75 -9.06 24.93 -1.54
N GLU A 76 -9.42 26.20 -1.42
CA GLU A 76 -10.21 26.72 -0.28
C GLU A 76 -11.59 26.04 -0.12
N ASP A 77 -12.20 25.62 -1.24
CA ASP A 77 -13.52 24.97 -1.29
C ASP A 77 -13.46 23.44 -1.41
N ALA A 78 -12.28 22.85 -1.29
CA ALA A 78 -12.09 21.41 -1.39
C ALA A 78 -12.82 20.61 -0.29
N ASN A 79 -13.30 19.42 -0.65
CA ASN A 79 -14.00 18.49 0.26
C ASN A 79 -13.67 17.03 -0.06
N LEU A 80 -14.01 16.14 0.88
CA LEU A 80 -13.84 14.68 0.80
C LEU A 80 -15.18 13.97 0.91
#